data_AF-A0A0A0JEC9-F1
#
_entry.id   AF-A0A0A0JEC9-F1
#
_cell.length_a   1.000
_cell.length_b   1.000
_cell.length_c   1.000
_cell.angle_alpha   90.00
_cell.angle_beta   90.00
_cell.angle_gamma   90.00
#
_symmetry.space_group_name_H-M   'P 1'
#
loop_
_entity.id
_entity.type
_entity.pdbx_description
1 polymer ?
#
loop_
_entity_poly.entity_id
_entity_poly.type
_entity_poly.pdbx_seq_one_letter_code
_entity_poly.pdbx_strand_id
1 'polypeptide(L)'
;MNTMTTTLRRTLACLAIAPLLALAGCGGDDATPREGTVTSEPTNSSSASASTTPTGPVTPEDALALGGLQLPSNANDATAERVDVAAMQWLEAYRVTFTAPRSNALQICQQAGLTGDVPSSGLTNADRELLGPAVEHVKGMRKCAGLWPDDTAWQRLAVVLPGDPTTVHVAVARMGR
;
A
#
# COMPACT_ATOMS: atom_id res chain seq x y z
N MET A 1 -7.67 -34.35 -41.18
CA MET A 1 -7.12 -33.10 -41.76
C MET A 1 -8.30 -32.27 -42.22
N ASN A 2 -8.56 -31.12 -41.59
CA ASN A 2 -9.34 -30.03 -42.15
C ASN A 2 -9.01 -28.77 -41.35
N THR A 3 -8.38 -27.83 -42.03
CA THR A 3 -7.82 -26.58 -41.54
C THR A 3 -8.92 -25.52 -41.51
N MET A 4 -9.24 -24.97 -40.33
CA MET A 4 -10.06 -23.75 -40.23
C MET A 4 -9.21 -22.64 -39.60
N THR A 5 -8.75 -21.76 -40.47
CA THR A 5 -7.95 -20.57 -40.17
C THR A 5 -8.92 -19.40 -39.94
N THR A 6 -9.12 -18.98 -38.69
CA THR A 6 -9.91 -17.78 -38.38
C THR A 6 -9.00 -16.58 -38.18
N THR A 7 -8.93 -15.75 -39.21
CA THR A 7 -8.23 -14.46 -39.25
C THR A 7 -9.08 -13.39 -38.53
N LEU A 8 -8.67 -12.93 -37.35
CA LEU A 8 -9.27 -11.75 -36.71
C LEU A 8 -8.41 -10.50 -36.99
N ARG A 9 -8.97 -9.57 -37.75
CA ARG A 9 -8.34 -8.32 -38.19
C ARG A 9 -8.36 -7.25 -37.07
N ARG A 10 -7.21 -6.57 -36.97
CA ARG A 10 -6.89 -5.29 -36.32
C ARG A 10 -8.06 -4.33 -36.08
N THR A 11 -8.04 -3.67 -34.92
CA THR A 11 -8.40 -2.25 -34.81
C THR A 11 -7.41 -1.58 -33.85
N LEU A 12 -6.38 -0.94 -34.41
CA LEU A 12 -5.51 0.01 -33.71
C LEU A 12 -6.31 1.31 -33.55
N ALA A 13 -6.63 1.70 -32.32
CA ALA A 13 -7.08 3.05 -32.02
C ALA A 13 -5.84 3.90 -31.69
N CYS A 14 -5.30 4.60 -32.69
CA CYS A 14 -4.50 5.79 -32.46
C CYS A 14 -5.47 6.94 -32.20
N LEU A 15 -5.41 7.62 -31.05
CA LEU A 15 -5.90 9.00 -30.99
C LEU A 15 -5.18 9.84 -29.92
N ALA A 16 -4.48 10.85 -30.44
CA ALA A 16 -4.27 12.19 -29.92
C ALA A 16 -3.42 12.40 -28.65
N ILE A 17 -2.17 12.75 -28.92
CA ILE A 17 -1.26 13.56 -28.09
C ILE A 17 -1.87 14.96 -27.92
N ALA A 18 -1.87 15.49 -26.70
CA ALA A 18 -2.08 16.92 -26.43
C ALA A 18 -1.00 17.44 -25.46
N PRO A 19 -0.11 18.34 -25.88
CA PRO A 19 0.69 19.15 -25.00
C PRO A 19 0.11 20.57 -24.95
N LEU A 20 -0.26 21.06 -23.77
CA LEU A 20 -0.57 22.47 -23.56
C LEU A 20 0.40 23.07 -22.53
N LEU A 21 0.95 24.20 -22.94
CA LEU A 21 2.09 24.91 -22.38
C LEU A 21 1.76 25.66 -21.08
N ALA A 22 2.79 25.71 -20.22
CA ALA A 22 3.33 26.84 -19.46
C ALA A 22 2.40 27.91 -18.86
N LEU A 23 2.56 28.14 -17.55
CA LEU A 23 2.76 29.50 -17.03
C LEU A 23 3.77 29.50 -15.88
N ALA A 24 4.86 30.23 -16.12
CA ALA A 24 5.81 30.66 -15.12
C ALA A 24 5.20 31.77 -14.26
N GLY A 25 5.34 31.66 -12.94
CA GLY A 25 5.08 32.74 -11.99
C GLY A 25 6.32 32.92 -11.13
N CYS A 26 7.20 33.82 -11.56
CA CYS A 26 8.34 34.32 -10.80
C CYS A 26 7.96 35.72 -10.32
N GLY A 27 7.88 35.94 -9.02
CA GLY A 27 7.60 37.25 -8.41
C GLY A 27 8.45 37.41 -7.17
N GLY A 28 9.47 38.27 -7.27
CA GLY A 28 10.40 38.65 -6.20
C GLY A 28 9.72 39.46 -5.09
N ASP A 29 10.21 39.31 -3.85
CA ASP A 29 11.15 40.22 -3.18
C ASP A 29 10.45 41.45 -2.58
N ASP A 30 10.19 41.39 -1.26
CA ASP A 30 10.17 42.59 -0.42
C ASP A 30 11.00 42.31 0.84
N ALA A 31 12.07 43.08 0.97
CA ALA A 31 13.00 43.05 2.08
C ALA A 31 12.54 44.05 3.15
N THR A 32 12.52 43.63 4.41
CA THR A 32 12.79 44.56 5.52
C THR A 32 13.52 43.82 6.64
N PRO A 33 14.66 44.34 7.13
CA PRO A 33 15.43 43.73 8.20
C PRO A 33 14.88 44.16 9.57
N ARG A 34 14.81 43.21 10.51
CA ARG A 34 14.80 43.53 11.94
C ARG A 34 15.82 42.66 12.64
N GLU A 35 16.96 43.27 12.93
CA GLU A 35 17.89 42.83 13.96
C GLU A 35 17.18 42.77 15.32
N GLY A 36 17.51 41.74 16.10
CA GLY A 36 16.94 41.53 17.42
C GLY A 36 17.52 40.31 18.13
N THR A 37 18.80 40.42 18.50
CA THR A 37 19.38 39.88 19.75
C THR A 37 19.49 38.36 19.95
N VAL A 38 20.75 37.94 19.99
CA VAL A 38 21.29 36.66 20.46
C VAL A 38 20.87 36.38 21.92
N THR A 39 20.38 35.18 22.22
CA THR A 39 20.60 34.51 23.52
C THR A 39 20.58 33.00 23.33
N SER A 40 21.69 32.41 23.74
CA SER A 40 22.03 30.99 23.77
C SER A 40 21.06 30.13 24.58
N GLU A 41 20.82 28.88 24.17
CA GLU A 41 21.19 27.68 24.94
C GLU A 41 20.97 26.39 24.10
N PRO A 42 21.92 25.43 24.05
CA PRO A 42 21.71 24.14 23.44
C PRO A 42 21.19 23.15 24.49
N THR A 43 19.87 22.97 24.57
CA THR A 43 19.31 21.85 25.37
C THR A 43 18.95 20.71 24.46
N ASN A 44 19.93 19.81 24.37
CA ASN A 44 19.77 18.43 23.97
C ASN A 44 18.69 17.79 24.86
N SER A 45 17.60 17.32 24.26
CA SER A 45 16.72 16.32 24.87
C SER A 45 16.08 15.52 23.75
N SER A 46 16.82 14.47 23.38
CA SER A 46 16.28 13.27 22.77
C SER A 46 15.06 12.80 23.57
N SER A 47 13.87 13.17 23.14
CA SER A 47 12.69 12.37 23.44
C SER A 47 12.78 11.15 22.54
N ALA A 48 13.41 10.10 23.08
CA ALA A 48 13.14 8.75 22.63
C ALA A 48 11.63 8.54 22.73
N SER A 49 10.93 8.64 21.59
CA SER A 49 9.61 8.06 21.47
C SER A 49 9.80 6.57 21.69
N ALA A 50 9.62 6.15 22.94
CA ALA A 50 9.45 4.76 23.27
C ALA A 50 8.31 4.27 22.40
N SER A 51 8.64 3.48 21.37
CA SER A 51 7.69 2.63 20.68
C SER A 51 7.15 1.67 21.72
N THR A 52 6.12 2.09 22.44
CA THR A 52 5.28 1.16 23.19
C THR A 52 4.56 0.36 22.14
N THR A 53 5.16 -0.77 21.77
CA THR A 53 4.53 -1.87 21.04
C THR A 53 3.12 -2.03 21.61
N PRO A 54 2.05 -1.67 20.88
CA PRO A 54 0.70 -1.78 21.42
C PRO A 54 0.49 -3.22 21.86
N THR A 55 0.20 -3.39 23.15
CA THR A 55 -0.03 -4.69 23.83
C THR A 55 -1.53 -5.01 23.90
N GLY A 56 -2.37 -4.14 23.34
CA GLY A 56 -3.81 -4.35 23.20
C GLY A 56 -4.18 -5.07 21.88
N PRO A 57 -5.44 -5.52 21.75
CA PRO A 57 -5.96 -6.01 20.47
C PRO A 57 -5.80 -4.92 19.42
N VAL A 58 -5.20 -5.27 18.29
CA VAL A 58 -4.98 -4.36 17.18
C VAL A 58 -6.26 -4.30 16.36
N THR A 59 -6.79 -3.11 16.13
CA THR A 59 -7.94 -2.95 15.24
C THR A 59 -7.50 -2.99 13.77
N PRO A 60 -8.35 -3.47 12.85
CA PRO A 60 -8.09 -3.41 11.40
C PRO A 60 -7.74 -2.01 10.90
N GLU A 61 -8.43 -1.00 11.42
CA GLU A 61 -8.24 0.39 11.06
C GLU A 61 -6.87 0.90 11.50
N ASP A 62 -6.48 0.62 12.75
CA ASP A 62 -5.17 1.02 13.28
C ASP A 62 -4.03 0.34 12.51
N ALA A 63 -4.15 -0.97 12.23
CA ALA A 63 -3.13 -1.71 11.48
C ALA A 63 -2.94 -1.18 10.05
N LEU A 64 -4.04 -0.85 9.36
CA LEU A 64 -3.98 -0.28 8.01
C LEU A 64 -3.45 1.15 8.00
N ALA A 65 -3.82 1.96 8.99
CA ALA A 65 -3.39 3.35 9.10
C ALA A 65 -1.87 3.50 9.22
N LEU A 66 -1.17 2.52 9.79
CA LEU A 66 0.30 2.49 9.84
C LEU A 66 0.96 2.48 8.45
N GLY A 67 0.27 1.96 7.43
CA GLY A 67 0.67 2.01 6.02
C GLY A 67 -0.07 3.08 5.22
N GLY A 68 -0.74 4.02 5.87
CA GLY A 68 -1.61 5.00 5.21
C GLY A 68 -2.72 4.37 4.37
N LEU A 69 -3.16 3.16 4.72
CA LEU A 69 -4.27 2.48 4.07
C LEU A 69 -5.56 2.73 4.83
N GLN A 70 -6.67 2.69 4.10
CA GLN A 70 -8.01 2.84 4.65
C GLN A 70 -8.82 1.57 4.38
N LEU A 71 -9.52 1.11 5.41
CA LEU A 71 -10.48 0.02 5.26
C LEU A 71 -11.68 0.50 4.43
N PRO A 72 -12.11 -0.23 3.39
CA PRO A 72 -13.31 0.12 2.64
C PRO A 72 -14.54 0.17 3.55
N SER A 73 -15.44 1.15 3.35
CA SER A 73 -16.61 1.37 4.21
C SER A 73 -17.63 0.22 4.20
N ASN A 74 -17.52 -0.69 3.23
CA ASN A 74 -18.37 -1.87 3.05
C ASN A 74 -17.61 -3.18 3.34
N ALA A 75 -16.49 -3.10 4.05
CA ALA A 75 -15.78 -4.25 4.59
C ALA A 75 -16.58 -4.89 5.73
N ASN A 76 -16.64 -6.21 5.74
CA ASN A 76 -17.24 -7.02 6.79
C ASN A 76 -16.18 -7.99 7.32
N ASP A 77 -16.45 -8.55 8.50
CA ASP A 77 -15.61 -9.56 9.14
C ASP A 77 -14.12 -9.14 9.22
N ALA A 78 -13.88 -7.85 9.40
CA ALA A 78 -12.54 -7.30 9.43
C ALA A 78 -11.84 -7.76 10.71
N THR A 79 -10.70 -8.42 10.54
CA THR A 79 -9.84 -8.90 11.62
C THR A 79 -8.43 -8.42 11.39
N ALA A 80 -7.71 -8.15 12.48
CA ALA A 80 -6.31 -7.78 12.43
C ALA A 80 -5.52 -8.52 13.50
N GLU A 81 -4.29 -8.88 13.13
CA GLU A 81 -3.33 -9.52 14.02
C GLU A 81 -1.93 -8.97 13.75
N ARG A 82 -1.12 -8.85 14.81
CA ARG A 82 0.32 -8.68 14.65
C ARG A 82 0.91 -10.03 14.24
N VAL A 83 1.83 -10.01 13.29
CA VAL A 83 2.52 -11.21 12.79
C VAL A 83 4.00 -11.09 13.13
N ASP A 84 4.54 -12.13 13.77
CA ASP A 84 5.99 -12.28 13.94
C ASP A 84 6.55 -13.00 12.70
N VAL A 85 7.28 -12.24 11.88
CA VAL A 85 7.82 -12.71 10.59
C VAL A 85 9.33 -12.81 10.73
N ALA A 86 9.89 -14.00 10.57
CA ALA A 86 11.31 -14.26 10.79
C ALA A 86 12.14 -14.10 9.51
N ALA A 87 11.55 -14.33 8.32
CA ALA A 87 12.33 -14.45 7.09
C ALA A 87 12.83 -13.13 6.48
N MET A 88 12.45 -12.01 7.05
CA MET A 88 12.95 -10.68 6.67
C MET A 88 12.98 -9.86 7.95
N GLN A 89 13.96 -8.96 8.07
CA GLN A 89 14.21 -8.16 9.27
C GLN A 89 13.09 -7.12 9.50
N TRP A 90 11.83 -7.54 9.48
CA TRP A 90 10.67 -6.73 9.81
C TRP A 90 10.74 -6.42 11.29
N LEU A 91 10.74 -5.13 11.62
CA LEU A 91 10.62 -4.70 13.01
C LEU A 91 9.21 -4.95 13.53
N GLU A 92 8.24 -4.88 12.64
CA GLU A 92 6.83 -5.00 12.96
C GLU A 92 6.05 -5.38 11.70
N ALA A 93 5.09 -6.29 11.82
CA ALA A 93 4.18 -6.62 10.74
C ALA A 93 2.77 -6.86 11.28
N TYR A 94 1.80 -6.45 10.48
CA TYR A 94 0.38 -6.62 10.74
C TYR A 94 -0.27 -7.28 9.55
N ARG A 95 -1.24 -8.15 9.83
CA ARG A 95 -2.09 -8.77 8.85
C ARG A 95 -3.52 -8.37 9.14
N VAL A 96 -4.21 -7.96 8.08
CA VAL A 96 -5.62 -7.58 8.12
C VAL A 96 -6.36 -8.44 7.09
N THR A 97 -7.47 -9.03 7.49
CA THR A 97 -8.35 -9.80 6.61
C THR A 97 -9.75 -9.25 6.70
N PHE A 98 -10.42 -9.06 5.57
CA PHE A 98 -11.81 -8.62 5.52
C PHE A 98 -12.53 -9.15 4.28
N THR A 99 -13.86 -9.10 4.28
CA THR A 99 -14.70 -9.45 3.14
C THR A 99 -15.40 -8.21 2.58
N ALA A 100 -15.49 -8.08 1.26
CA ALA A 100 -16.20 -6.98 0.62
C ALA A 100 -16.68 -7.35 -0.80
N PRO A 101 -17.69 -6.68 -1.35
CA PRO A 101 -17.96 -6.63 -2.78
C PRO A 101 -16.68 -6.45 -3.60
N ARG A 102 -16.49 -7.27 -4.63
CA ARG A 102 -15.23 -7.34 -5.38
C ARG A 102 -14.80 -6.00 -5.96
N SER A 103 -15.75 -5.23 -6.50
CA SER A 103 -15.49 -3.88 -7.04
C SER A 103 -14.83 -2.96 -6.01
N ASN A 104 -15.29 -3.03 -4.76
CA ASN A 104 -14.83 -2.18 -3.68
C ASN A 104 -13.54 -2.73 -3.06
N ALA A 105 -13.41 -4.05 -2.95
CA ALA A 105 -12.16 -4.70 -2.55
C ALA A 105 -10.98 -4.28 -3.44
N LEU A 106 -11.21 -4.16 -4.76
CA LEU A 106 -10.20 -3.72 -5.72
C LEU A 106 -9.73 -2.27 -5.51
N GLN A 107 -10.51 -1.43 -4.81
CA GLN A 107 -10.09 -0.07 -4.47
C GLN A 107 -8.91 -0.04 -3.49
N ILE A 108 -8.68 -1.10 -2.70
CA ILE A 108 -7.48 -1.21 -1.85
C ILE A 108 -6.21 -1.06 -2.70
N CYS A 109 -6.20 -1.64 -3.91
CA CYS A 109 -5.07 -1.58 -4.82
C CYS A 109 -4.92 -0.25 -5.56
N GLN A 110 -5.89 0.66 -5.42
CA GLN A 110 -5.85 2.00 -6.01
C GLN A 110 -5.35 3.05 -5.01
N GLN A 111 -5.16 2.68 -3.74
CA GLN A 111 -4.65 3.59 -2.73
C GLN A 111 -3.18 3.95 -3.01
N ALA A 112 -2.82 5.20 -2.68
CA ALA A 112 -1.58 5.83 -3.12
C ALA A 112 -0.34 4.96 -2.85
N GLY A 113 0.38 4.59 -3.90
CA GLY A 113 1.64 3.83 -3.84
C GLY A 113 1.49 2.31 -3.85
N LEU A 114 0.27 1.75 -3.82
CA LEU A 114 0.07 0.35 -4.16
C LEU A 114 0.05 0.21 -5.68
N THR A 115 0.99 -0.58 -6.21
CA THR A 115 1.09 -0.84 -7.64
C THR A 115 0.97 -2.34 -7.89
N GLY A 116 0.31 -2.70 -8.97
CA GLY A 116 0.16 -4.10 -9.34
C GLY A 116 -1.21 -4.42 -9.95
N ASP A 117 -1.17 -4.75 -11.23
CA ASP A 117 -2.07 -5.74 -11.82
C ASP A 117 -1.21 -6.99 -12.08
N VAL A 118 -0.48 -7.45 -11.05
CA VAL A 118 0.43 -8.58 -11.23
C VAL A 118 -0.45 -9.83 -11.33
N PRO A 119 -0.45 -10.55 -12.47
CA PRO A 119 -1.15 -11.80 -12.56
C PRO A 119 -0.63 -12.71 -11.45
N SER A 120 -1.58 -13.31 -10.74
CA SER A 120 -1.46 -14.11 -9.52
C SER A 120 -0.21 -15.00 -9.34
N SER A 121 0.55 -15.38 -10.38
CA SER A 121 1.71 -16.30 -10.35
C SER A 121 2.92 -15.87 -9.49
N GLY A 122 2.81 -14.83 -8.66
CA GLY A 122 3.93 -14.13 -8.01
C GLY A 122 3.82 -13.96 -6.49
N LEU A 123 3.14 -14.85 -5.75
CA LEU A 123 3.31 -14.91 -4.29
C LEU A 123 4.64 -15.57 -3.95
N THR A 124 5.56 -14.77 -3.42
CA THR A 124 6.84 -15.23 -2.89
C THR A 124 6.64 -15.91 -1.53
N ASN A 125 7.68 -16.58 -1.02
CA ASN A 125 7.66 -17.13 0.34
C ASN A 125 7.42 -16.03 1.40
N ALA A 126 8.05 -14.87 1.21
CA ALA A 126 7.87 -13.74 2.11
C ALA A 126 6.44 -13.18 2.10
N ASP A 127 5.80 -13.11 0.93
CA ASP A 127 4.41 -12.70 0.84
C ASP A 127 3.50 -13.63 1.64
N ARG A 128 3.76 -14.95 1.56
CA ARG A 128 3.00 -15.97 2.29
C ARG A 128 3.23 -15.90 3.80
N GLU A 129 4.42 -15.56 4.24
CA GLU A 129 4.70 -15.39 5.67
C GLU A 129 3.97 -14.16 6.23
N LEU A 130 3.97 -13.06 5.48
CA LEU A 130 3.26 -11.83 5.83
C LEU A 130 1.73 -12.02 5.83
N LEU A 131 1.18 -12.57 4.74
CA LEU A 131 -0.27 -12.72 4.55
C LEU A 131 -0.87 -13.96 5.20
N GLY A 132 -0.04 -14.94 5.55
CA GLY A 132 -0.43 -16.16 6.22
C GLY A 132 -0.52 -17.38 5.32
N PRO A 133 -0.45 -18.59 5.91
CA PRO A 133 -0.39 -19.84 5.17
C PRO A 133 -1.68 -20.13 4.38
N ALA A 134 -2.80 -19.51 4.76
CA ALA A 134 -4.08 -19.67 4.07
C ALA A 134 -4.12 -18.98 2.70
N VAL A 135 -3.18 -18.07 2.41
CA VAL A 135 -3.16 -17.33 1.15
C VAL A 135 -2.38 -18.12 0.11
N GLU A 136 -3.10 -18.95 -0.63
CA GLU A 136 -2.56 -19.70 -1.76
C GLU A 136 -2.84 -19.01 -3.09
N HIS A 137 -1.96 -19.23 -4.06
CA HIS A 137 -2.19 -18.78 -5.42
C HIS A 137 -3.44 -19.45 -6.00
N VAL A 138 -4.42 -18.63 -6.41
CA VAL A 138 -5.62 -19.09 -7.10
C VAL A 138 -5.90 -18.26 -8.34
N LYS A 139 -6.44 -18.91 -9.38
CA LYS A 139 -6.77 -18.25 -10.66
C LYS A 139 -7.74 -17.09 -10.45
N GLY A 140 -7.40 -15.91 -10.98
CA GLY A 140 -8.23 -14.71 -10.87
C GLY A 140 -8.02 -13.91 -9.57
N MET A 141 -7.05 -14.30 -8.74
CA MET A 141 -6.53 -13.45 -7.67
C MET A 141 -5.84 -12.21 -8.26
N ARG A 142 -5.93 -11.09 -7.54
CA ARG A 142 -5.15 -9.87 -7.79
C ARG A 142 -4.20 -9.60 -6.63
N LYS A 143 -2.95 -9.25 -6.95
CA LYS A 143 -1.94 -8.80 -5.98
C LYS A 143 -1.50 -7.37 -6.32
N CYS A 144 -1.41 -6.53 -5.31
CA CYS A 144 -0.83 -5.19 -5.39
C CYS A 144 0.09 -4.96 -4.19
N ALA A 145 1.22 -4.31 -4.42
CA ALA A 145 2.22 -4.07 -3.40
C ALA A 145 2.94 -2.74 -3.63
N GLY A 146 3.52 -2.21 -2.58
CA GLY A 146 4.34 -1.01 -2.69
C GLY A 146 4.66 -0.39 -1.34
N LEU A 147 5.61 0.54 -1.35
CA LEU A 147 6.00 1.30 -0.17
C LEU A 147 4.99 2.42 0.06
N TRP A 148 4.78 2.79 1.32
CA TRP A 148 3.98 3.97 1.65
C TRP A 148 4.76 5.24 1.27
N PRO A 149 4.18 6.16 0.44
CA PRO A 149 4.87 7.38 0.01
C PRO A 149 5.33 8.30 1.14
N ASP A 150 4.59 8.36 2.25
CA ASP A 150 4.89 9.31 3.34
C ASP A 150 5.94 8.74 4.32
N ASP A 151 6.04 7.41 4.43
CA ASP A 151 7.10 6.72 5.16
C ASP A 151 7.47 5.41 4.46
N THR A 152 8.58 5.45 3.72
CA THR A 152 9.06 4.31 2.94
C THR A 152 9.59 3.16 3.79
N ALA A 153 9.69 3.31 5.12
CA ALA A 153 9.95 2.19 6.01
C ALA A 153 8.79 1.19 6.03
N TRP A 154 7.58 1.62 5.65
CA TRP A 154 6.39 0.76 5.59
C TRP A 154 6.18 0.19 4.19
N GLN A 155 6.24 -1.14 4.10
CA GLN A 155 5.81 -1.92 2.96
C GLN A 155 4.36 -2.37 3.13
N ARG A 156 3.64 -2.38 2.02
CA ARG A 156 2.23 -2.76 1.95
C ARG A 156 2.05 -3.80 0.86
N LEU A 157 1.20 -4.76 1.15
CA LEU A 157 0.87 -5.85 0.25
C LEU A 157 -0.61 -6.16 0.43
N ALA A 158 -1.37 -6.19 -0.65
CA ALA A 158 -2.76 -6.62 -0.63
C ALA A 158 -3.00 -7.69 -1.70
N VAL A 159 -3.80 -8.67 -1.31
CA VAL A 159 -4.22 -9.79 -2.14
C VAL A 159 -5.74 -9.87 -2.09
N VAL A 160 -6.36 -9.77 -3.26
CA VAL A 160 -7.81 -9.88 -3.45
C VAL A 160 -8.10 -11.23 -4.10
N LEU A 161 -8.78 -12.12 -3.38
CA LEU A 161 -9.13 -13.45 -3.88
C LEU A 161 -10.20 -13.38 -4.99
N PRO A 162 -10.35 -14.41 -5.84
CA PRO A 162 -11.53 -14.55 -6.71
C PRO A 162 -12.81 -14.71 -5.87
N GLY A 163 -13.96 -14.26 -6.39
CA GLY A 163 -15.26 -14.34 -5.70
C GLY A 163 -15.98 -12.99 -5.59
N ASP A 164 -17.25 -13.05 -5.20
CA ASP A 164 -18.08 -11.91 -4.80
C ASP A 164 -19.19 -12.36 -3.81
N PRO A 165 -19.18 -11.94 -2.53
CA PRO A 165 -18.14 -11.12 -1.91
C PRO A 165 -16.77 -11.81 -1.96
N THR A 166 -15.70 -11.01 -1.96
CA THR A 166 -14.32 -11.51 -1.96
C THR A 166 -13.65 -11.28 -0.61
N THR A 167 -12.75 -12.18 -0.25
CA THR A 167 -11.82 -11.99 0.85
C THR A 167 -10.58 -11.24 0.37
N VAL A 168 -10.19 -10.25 1.15
CA VAL A 168 -8.97 -9.47 0.96
C VAL A 168 -8.04 -9.75 2.13
N HIS A 169 -6.78 -10.04 1.82
CA HIS A 169 -5.70 -10.14 2.78
C HIS A 169 -4.75 -8.97 2.55
N VAL A 170 -4.47 -8.21 3.59
CA VAL A 170 -3.56 -7.07 3.56
C VAL A 170 -2.47 -7.30 4.60
N ALA A 171 -1.23 -7.05 4.22
CA ALA A 171 -0.10 -6.97 5.13
C ALA A 171 0.47 -5.56 5.11
N VAL A 172 0.76 -5.04 6.30
CA VAL A 172 1.44 -3.76 6.53
C VAL A 172 2.64 -4.07 7.41
N ALA A 173 3.85 -3.85 6.90
CA ALA A 173 5.07 -4.26 7.58
C ALA A 173 6.14 -3.17 7.52
N ARG A 174 6.87 -3.00 8.63
CA ARG A 174 7.93 -2.01 8.79
C ARG A 174 9.29 -2.68 8.64
N MET A 175 10.06 -2.23 7.66
CA MET A 175 11.43 -2.70 7.43
C MET A 175 12.35 -2.30 8.59
N GLY A 176 13.17 -3.23 9.06
CA GLY A 176 14.37 -2.97 9.84
C GLY A 176 15.46 -2.40 8.93
N ARG A 177 16.16 -1.39 9.44
CA ARG A 177 17.32 -0.79 8.76
C ARG A 177 18.58 -1.64 8.97
#